data_AF-A0A956RQG5-F1
#
_entry.id   AF-A0A956RQG5-F1
#
_cell.length_a   1.000
_cell.length_b   1.000
_cell.length_c   1.000
_cell.angle_alpha   90.00
_cell.angle_beta   90.00
_cell.angle_gamma   90.00
#
_symmetry.space_group_name_H-M   'P 1'
#
loop_
_entity.id
_entity.type
_entity.pdbx_description
1 polymer ?
#
loop_
_entity_poly.entity_id
_entity_poly.type
_entity_poly.pdbx_seq_one_letter_code
_entity_poly.pdbx_strand_id
1 'polypeptide(L)'
;KRISISLGSMTALLSVGIASLFLGGTSAHAAADRASLLAAWEELQRADPQVQVFEKLEPGLYQFQTDRFPYDGMLRVLNTSVDDRRSGGYVMGVVEVELVDAPDDFFVKYGQSYSMWQGNNYAYYDPKTDVWKSSAEFTQDYAEDYSCPWYASGKLWYGVLGFLVILVLLLARKANTHIREAMTAQKKVMADHEKAVQRTETAIAISERSLHIAEQQTKLLGEILEELRRSA
;
A
#
# COMPACT_ATOMS: atom_id res chain seq x y z
N LYS A 1 -69.75 -63.84 47.97
CA LYS A 1 -70.40 -63.50 46.67
C LYS A 1 -69.83 -62.15 46.23
N ARG A 2 -69.18 -62.13 45.06
CA ARG A 2 -68.60 -60.98 44.31
C ARG A 2 -67.31 -60.33 44.83
N ILE A 3 -66.23 -60.87 44.29
CA ILE A 3 -65.02 -60.21 43.81
C ILE A 3 -65.40 -59.09 42.82
N SER A 4 -64.72 -57.94 42.89
CA SER A 4 -64.40 -57.14 41.70
C SER A 4 -63.18 -56.25 41.98
N ILE A 5 -62.04 -56.72 41.46
CA ILE A 5 -60.82 -55.97 41.22
C ILE A 5 -61.12 -54.97 40.09
N SER A 6 -60.73 -53.71 40.24
CA SER A 6 -60.64 -52.75 39.14
C SER A 6 -59.20 -52.24 39.09
N LEU A 7 -58.42 -52.89 38.23
CA LEU A 7 -57.13 -52.45 37.74
C LEU A 7 -57.42 -51.63 36.48
N GLY A 8 -57.17 -50.33 36.49
CA GLY A 8 -57.48 -49.43 35.40
C GLY A 8 -56.37 -48.40 35.15
N SER A 9 -55.46 -48.78 34.25
CA SER A 9 -54.83 -47.92 33.25
C SER A 9 -53.87 -46.81 33.69
N MET A 10 -52.58 -47.10 33.52
CA MET A 10 -51.55 -46.13 33.14
C MET A 10 -51.90 -45.50 31.79
N THR A 11 -51.94 -44.16 31.72
CA THR A 11 -51.67 -43.42 30.47
C THR A 11 -50.98 -42.11 30.81
N ALA A 12 -49.85 -41.88 30.13
CA ALA A 12 -48.96 -40.75 30.24
C ALA A 12 -49.45 -39.49 29.49
N LEU A 13 -48.70 -38.39 29.70
CA LEU A 13 -48.58 -37.17 28.89
C LEU A 13 -49.56 -36.02 29.14
N LEU A 14 -49.04 -34.92 29.71
CA LEU A 14 -48.90 -33.58 29.08
C LEU A 14 -48.20 -32.65 30.12
N SER A 15 -46.93 -32.27 29.95
CA SER A 15 -46.41 -31.22 29.05
C SER A 15 -46.80 -29.78 29.43
N VAL A 16 -45.79 -29.01 29.86
CA VAL A 16 -45.52 -27.58 29.53
C VAL A 16 -46.55 -26.54 30.00
N GLY A 17 -46.21 -25.40 30.60
CA GLY A 17 -44.91 -24.81 30.85
C GLY A 17 -45.00 -23.73 31.92
N ILE A 18 -43.97 -23.65 32.75
CA ILE A 18 -43.73 -22.48 33.59
C ILE A 18 -43.10 -21.46 32.65
N ALA A 19 -43.87 -20.42 32.37
CA ALA A 19 -43.43 -19.24 31.64
C ALA A 19 -42.27 -18.59 32.42
N SER A 20 -41.04 -18.88 32.04
CA SER A 20 -39.89 -18.09 32.44
C SER A 20 -40.09 -16.70 31.86
N LEU A 21 -40.28 -15.73 32.75
CA LEU A 21 -40.31 -14.31 32.43
C LEU A 21 -39.12 -14.00 31.53
N PHE A 22 -39.43 -13.51 30.32
CA PHE A 22 -38.49 -12.69 29.57
C PHE A 22 -38.17 -11.48 30.45
N LEU A 23 -37.04 -11.53 31.13
CA LEU A 23 -36.32 -10.35 31.55
C LEU A 23 -36.12 -9.52 30.29
N GLY A 24 -36.94 -8.49 30.13
CA GLY A 24 -36.70 -7.42 29.20
C GLY A 24 -35.37 -6.79 29.57
N GLY A 25 -34.30 -7.27 28.93
CA GLY A 25 -33.06 -6.54 28.84
C GLY A 25 -33.43 -5.21 28.19
N THR A 26 -33.51 -4.16 29.00
CA THR A 26 -33.39 -2.81 28.50
C THR A 26 -32.07 -2.78 27.75
N SER A 27 -32.11 -2.80 26.42
CA SER A 27 -31.00 -2.38 25.58
C SER A 27 -30.76 -0.91 25.89
N ALA A 28 -30.05 -0.67 26.99
CA ALA A 28 -29.40 0.60 27.24
C ALA A 28 -28.55 0.83 26.00
N HIS A 29 -28.92 1.83 25.21
CA HIS A 29 -28.11 2.26 24.09
C HIS A 29 -26.71 2.52 24.65
N ALA A 30 -25.74 1.74 24.18
CA ALA A 30 -24.42 1.73 24.75
C ALA A 30 -23.70 2.98 24.23
N ALA A 31 -23.92 4.12 24.88
CA ALA A 31 -23.12 5.31 24.62
C ALA A 31 -21.63 4.91 24.61
N ALA A 32 -20.84 5.49 23.70
CA ALA A 32 -19.41 5.24 23.59
C ALA A 32 -18.66 5.78 24.81
N ASP A 33 -18.83 5.11 25.94
CA ASP A 33 -18.26 5.44 27.23
C ASP A 33 -17.33 4.31 27.70
N ARG A 34 -16.62 4.56 28.80
CA ARG A 34 -15.63 3.62 29.31
C ARG A 34 -16.25 2.32 29.82
N ALA A 35 -17.48 2.36 30.31
CA ALA A 35 -18.14 1.20 30.87
C ALA A 35 -18.61 0.26 29.75
N SER A 36 -19.19 0.80 28.68
CA SER A 36 -19.58 0.04 27.50
C SER A 36 -18.37 -0.51 26.77
N LEU A 37 -17.28 0.25 26.68
CA LEU A 37 -16.00 -0.22 26.15
C LEU A 37 -15.46 -1.41 26.95
N LEU A 38 -15.41 -1.31 28.28
CA LEU A 38 -14.90 -2.39 29.12
C LEU A 38 -15.77 -3.65 28.99
N ALA A 39 -17.09 -3.51 28.97
CA ALA A 39 -18.00 -4.64 28.79
C ALA A 39 -17.82 -5.31 27.42
N ALA A 40 -17.64 -4.52 26.35
CA ALA A 40 -17.36 -5.04 25.03
C ALA A 40 -16.00 -5.76 24.96
N TRP A 41 -14.97 -5.18 25.57
CA TRP A 41 -13.66 -5.82 25.67
C TRP A 41 -13.72 -7.14 26.43
N GLU A 42 -14.45 -7.21 27.55
CA GLU A 42 -14.67 -8.46 28.29
C GLU A 42 -15.36 -9.54 27.45
N GLU A 43 -16.27 -9.15 26.54
CA GLU A 43 -16.88 -10.07 25.57
C GLU A 43 -15.88 -10.51 24.50
N LEU A 44 -15.08 -9.59 23.96
CA LEU A 44 -14.03 -9.90 22.97
C LEU A 44 -13.01 -10.90 23.51
N GLN A 45 -12.59 -10.76 24.79
CA GLN A 45 -11.68 -11.72 25.41
C GLN A 45 -12.33 -13.11 25.58
N ARG A 46 -13.62 -13.17 25.93
CA ARG A 46 -14.36 -14.44 26.06
C ARG A 46 -14.64 -15.09 24.70
N ALA A 47 -14.76 -14.30 23.64
CA ALA A 47 -14.99 -14.78 22.29
C ALA A 47 -13.70 -15.21 21.57
N ASP A 48 -12.51 -14.85 22.08
CA ASP A 48 -11.24 -15.25 21.47
C ASP A 48 -11.01 -16.76 21.65
N PRO A 49 -10.95 -17.55 20.56
CA PRO A 49 -10.82 -19.00 20.64
C PRO A 49 -9.49 -19.48 21.24
N GLN A 50 -8.50 -18.58 21.37
CA GLN A 50 -7.21 -18.92 21.98
C GLN A 50 -7.15 -18.53 23.47
N VAL A 51 -8.21 -17.95 24.02
CA VAL A 51 -8.35 -17.68 25.45
C VAL A 51 -9.05 -18.88 26.08
N GLN A 52 -8.34 -19.54 27.01
CA GLN A 52 -8.82 -20.74 27.69
C GLN A 52 -9.58 -20.38 28.97
N VAL A 53 -9.10 -19.37 29.70
CA VAL A 53 -9.72 -18.88 30.94
C VAL A 53 -9.76 -17.36 30.89
N PHE A 54 -10.95 -16.81 31.16
CA PHE A 54 -11.15 -15.38 31.40
C PHE A 54 -12.27 -15.21 32.43
N GLU A 55 -11.89 -15.16 33.69
CA GLU A 55 -12.83 -15.06 34.81
C GLU A 55 -12.58 -13.78 35.60
N LYS A 56 -13.65 -13.00 35.80
CA LYS A 56 -13.58 -11.77 36.57
C LYS A 56 -13.53 -12.08 38.06
N LEU A 57 -12.43 -11.71 38.71
CA LEU A 57 -12.24 -11.90 40.15
C LEU A 57 -12.69 -10.65 40.93
N GLU A 58 -12.26 -9.48 40.46
CA GLU A 58 -12.59 -8.18 41.03
C GLU A 58 -12.78 -7.14 39.90
N PRO A 59 -13.33 -5.95 40.18
CA PRO A 59 -13.37 -4.88 39.18
C PRO A 59 -11.97 -4.57 38.63
N GLY A 60 -11.74 -4.87 37.35
CA GLY A 60 -10.45 -4.65 36.70
C GLY A 60 -9.39 -5.72 36.97
N LEU A 61 -9.72 -6.87 37.59
CA LEU A 61 -8.80 -7.98 37.81
C LEU A 61 -9.44 -9.30 37.39
N TYR A 62 -8.72 -10.07 36.57
CA TYR A 62 -9.23 -11.27 35.92
C TYR A 62 -8.20 -12.41 36.04
N GLN A 63 -8.67 -13.64 36.22
CA GLN A 63 -7.87 -14.82 35.92
C GLN A 63 -7.82 -14.96 34.41
N PHE A 64 -6.62 -15.08 33.84
CA PHE A 64 -6.40 -15.14 32.41
C PHE A 64 -5.45 -16.26 32.02
N GLN A 65 -5.88 -17.08 31.07
CA GLN A 65 -5.07 -18.13 30.46
C GLN A 65 -5.29 -18.14 28.95
N THR A 66 -4.22 -18.29 28.18
CA THR A 66 -4.27 -18.35 26.71
C THR A 66 -3.28 -19.35 26.14
N ASP A 67 -3.60 -19.88 24.96
CA ASP A 67 -2.69 -20.72 24.17
C ASP A 67 -1.77 -19.90 23.24
N ARG A 68 -2.01 -18.58 23.09
CA ARG A 68 -1.19 -17.70 22.23
C ARG A 68 0.25 -17.59 22.69
N PHE A 69 0.43 -17.62 24.00
CA PHE A 69 1.69 -17.57 24.71
C PHE A 69 1.50 -18.27 26.05
N PRO A 70 2.56 -18.86 26.64
CA PRO A 70 2.43 -19.64 27.86
C PRO A 70 2.26 -18.71 29.08
N TYR A 71 1.04 -18.26 29.30
CA TYR A 71 0.64 -17.45 30.44
C TYR A 71 -0.61 -18.02 31.10
N ASP A 72 -0.52 -18.16 32.41
CA ASP A 72 -1.60 -18.56 33.30
C ASP A 72 -1.40 -17.76 34.59
N GLY A 73 -2.23 -16.73 34.79
CA GLY A 73 -2.04 -15.78 35.87
C GLY A 73 -3.05 -14.65 35.85
N MET A 74 -2.74 -13.57 36.56
CA MET A 74 -3.66 -12.45 36.75
C MET A 74 -3.50 -11.41 35.65
N LEU A 75 -4.62 -10.96 35.10
CA LEU A 75 -4.70 -9.84 34.16
C LEU A 75 -5.36 -8.65 34.86
N ARG A 76 -4.69 -7.52 34.89
CA ARG A 76 -5.19 -6.28 35.50
C ARG A 76 -5.48 -5.24 34.44
N VAL A 77 -6.64 -4.61 34.50
CA VAL A 77 -6.95 -3.42 33.72
C VAL A 77 -6.34 -2.22 34.43
N LEU A 78 -5.42 -1.54 33.76
CA LEU A 78 -4.76 -0.34 34.25
C LEU A 78 -5.56 0.92 33.93
N ASN A 79 -6.09 0.99 32.72
CA ASN A 79 -6.76 2.17 32.22
C ASN A 79 -7.74 1.83 31.09
N THR A 80 -8.72 2.69 30.90
CA THR A 80 -9.72 2.58 29.83
C THR A 80 -9.94 3.96 29.25
N SER A 81 -9.60 4.13 27.98
CA SER A 81 -9.68 5.40 27.29
C SER A 81 -10.56 5.28 26.06
N VAL A 82 -11.33 6.34 25.82
CA VAL A 82 -12.16 6.51 24.63
C VAL A 82 -11.65 7.79 23.96
N ASP A 83 -11.25 7.68 22.70
CA ASP A 83 -10.84 8.82 21.88
C ASP A 83 -12.08 9.37 21.16
N ASP A 84 -12.50 10.57 21.56
CA ASP A 84 -13.62 11.29 20.96
C ASP A 84 -13.36 11.67 19.48
N ARG A 85 -12.12 11.55 19.00
CA ARG A 85 -11.76 11.77 17.60
C ARG A 85 -12.30 10.64 16.74
N ARG A 86 -13.30 10.97 15.92
CA ARG A 86 -13.89 10.02 14.98
C ARG A 86 -12.97 9.79 13.79
N SER A 87 -12.43 8.58 13.67
CA SER A 87 -11.69 8.13 12.49
C SER A 87 -12.62 7.30 11.60
N GLY A 88 -12.87 7.73 10.37
CA GLY A 88 -13.80 7.04 9.47
C GLY A 88 -15.25 6.96 10.01
N GLY A 89 -15.62 7.83 10.95
CA GLY A 89 -16.94 7.82 11.61
C GLY A 89 -17.03 6.96 12.87
N TYR A 90 -16.01 6.17 13.20
CA TYR A 90 -15.95 5.31 14.38
C TYR A 90 -15.27 6.02 15.55
N VAL A 91 -15.66 5.66 16.78
CA VAL A 91 -15.00 6.12 18.02
C VAL A 91 -14.05 5.01 18.49
N MET A 92 -12.78 5.34 18.73
CA MET A 92 -11.79 4.34 19.14
C MET A 92 -11.71 4.24 20.66
N GLY A 93 -11.66 3.02 21.17
CA GLY A 93 -11.49 2.70 22.57
C GLY A 93 -10.27 1.82 22.79
N VAL A 94 -9.56 2.04 23.89
CA VAL A 94 -8.40 1.25 24.28
C VAL A 94 -8.51 0.85 25.75
N VAL A 95 -8.33 -0.44 26.02
CA VAL A 95 -8.19 -1.00 27.37
C VAL A 95 -6.72 -1.36 27.61
N GLU A 96 -6.05 -0.59 28.45
CA GLU A 96 -4.66 -0.86 28.82
C GLU A 96 -4.63 -1.89 29.95
N VAL A 97 -3.85 -2.95 29.76
CA VAL A 97 -3.81 -4.09 30.68
C VAL A 97 -2.38 -4.49 31.02
N GLU A 98 -2.23 -5.14 32.16
CA GLU A 98 -0.99 -5.66 32.69
C GLU A 98 -1.13 -7.16 32.99
N LEU A 99 -0.14 -7.94 32.55
CA LEU A 99 0.04 -9.33 32.96
C LEU A 99 0.84 -9.33 34.27
N VAL A 100 0.15 -9.41 35.41
CA VAL A 100 0.71 -9.15 36.74
C VAL A 100 1.83 -10.13 37.10
N ASP A 101 1.69 -11.39 36.69
CA ASP A 101 2.61 -12.48 37.05
C ASP A 101 3.61 -12.79 35.93
N ALA A 102 3.72 -11.94 34.92
CA ALA A 102 4.63 -12.15 33.81
C ALA A 102 6.09 -12.01 34.27
N PRO A 103 7.00 -12.95 33.95
CA PRO A 103 8.42 -12.83 34.26
C PRO A 103 9.06 -11.68 33.48
N ASP A 104 10.16 -11.12 34.00
CA ASP A 104 10.85 -9.96 33.42
C ASP A 104 11.25 -10.14 31.94
N ASP A 105 11.55 -11.37 31.52
CA ASP A 105 11.95 -11.70 30.15
C ASP A 105 10.79 -12.10 29.23
N PHE A 106 9.55 -12.08 29.74
CA PHE A 106 8.34 -12.51 29.03
C PHE A 106 8.15 -11.76 27.72
N PHE A 107 8.20 -10.42 27.76
CA PHE A 107 7.96 -9.58 26.58
C PHE A 107 9.09 -9.65 25.56
N VAL A 108 10.28 -10.08 25.96
CA VAL A 108 11.39 -10.35 25.03
C VAL A 108 11.17 -11.67 24.29
N LYS A 109 10.71 -12.71 25.00
CA LYS A 109 10.48 -14.05 24.44
C LYS A 109 9.20 -14.13 23.61
N TYR A 110 8.12 -13.51 24.08
CA TYR A 110 6.77 -13.63 23.52
C TYR A 110 6.21 -12.31 23.00
N GLY A 111 7.05 -11.28 22.81
CA GLY A 111 6.61 -9.94 22.40
C GLY A 111 5.74 -9.91 21.14
N GLN A 112 6.02 -10.76 20.16
CA GLN A 112 5.20 -10.85 18.95
C GLN A 112 3.80 -11.43 19.23
N SER A 113 3.72 -12.59 19.91
CA SER A 113 2.43 -13.20 20.27
C SER A 113 1.62 -12.31 21.19
N TYR A 114 2.29 -11.67 22.16
CA TYR A 114 1.68 -10.67 23.04
C TYR A 114 1.14 -9.49 22.24
N SER A 115 1.92 -8.93 21.31
CA SER A 115 1.47 -7.81 20.47
C SER A 115 0.27 -8.18 19.60
N MET A 116 0.20 -9.41 19.08
CA MET A 116 -0.97 -9.87 18.33
C MET A 116 -2.22 -9.95 19.22
N TRP A 117 -2.11 -10.50 20.43
CA TRP A 117 -3.20 -10.52 21.40
C TRP A 117 -3.60 -9.11 21.84
N GLN A 118 -2.63 -8.22 22.07
CA GLN A 118 -2.86 -6.83 22.45
C GLN A 118 -3.68 -6.06 21.41
N GLY A 119 -3.68 -6.50 20.14
CA GLY A 119 -4.61 -5.99 19.12
C GLY A 119 -6.08 -6.10 19.51
N ASN A 120 -6.46 -7.08 20.34
CA ASN A 120 -7.82 -7.26 20.85
C ASN A 120 -8.18 -6.31 22.00
N ASN A 121 -7.22 -5.50 22.47
CA ASN A 121 -7.48 -4.46 23.48
C ASN A 121 -7.96 -3.14 22.85
N TYR A 122 -8.00 -3.09 21.52
CA TYR A 122 -8.59 -2.00 20.76
C TYR A 122 -9.99 -2.38 20.32
N ALA A 123 -10.95 -1.51 20.58
CA ALA A 123 -12.32 -1.64 20.10
C ALA A 123 -12.75 -0.36 19.38
N TYR A 124 -13.63 -0.51 18.40
CA TYR A 124 -14.11 0.57 17.55
C TYR A 124 -15.62 0.63 17.63
N TYR A 125 -16.14 1.66 18.27
CA TYR A 125 -17.56 1.87 18.38
C TYR A 125 -18.13 2.42 17.07
N ASP A 126 -19.08 1.70 16.51
CA ASP A 126 -19.86 2.12 15.35
C ASP A 126 -21.12 2.87 15.82
N PRO A 127 -21.20 4.20 15.63
CA PRO A 127 -22.38 4.97 16.02
C PRO A 127 -23.61 4.65 15.16
N LYS A 128 -23.47 3.95 14.02
CA LYS A 128 -24.61 3.53 13.18
C LYS A 128 -25.31 2.31 13.77
N THR A 129 -24.55 1.35 14.28
CA THR A 129 -25.08 0.08 14.82
C THR A 129 -25.14 0.06 16.35
N ASP A 130 -24.56 1.05 17.03
CA ASP A 130 -24.46 1.14 18.50
C ASP A 130 -23.70 -0.05 19.10
N VAL A 131 -22.67 -0.53 18.39
CA VAL A 131 -21.89 -1.72 18.77
C VAL A 131 -20.40 -1.42 18.73
N TRP A 132 -19.70 -1.88 19.76
CA TRP A 132 -18.24 -1.96 19.78
C TRP A 132 -17.78 -3.15 18.94
N LYS A 133 -16.93 -2.87 17.95
CA LYS A 133 -16.35 -3.86 17.06
C LYS A 133 -14.89 -4.11 17.41
N SER A 134 -14.43 -5.33 17.22
CA SER A 134 -13.00 -5.66 17.27
C SER A 134 -12.23 -4.94 16.17
N SER A 135 -10.90 -4.89 16.29
CA SER A 135 -10.04 -4.35 15.23
C SER A 135 -10.19 -5.10 13.89
N ALA A 136 -10.49 -6.40 13.93
CA ALA A 136 -10.69 -7.22 12.73
C ALA A 136 -12.00 -6.84 12.02
N GLU A 137 -13.11 -6.76 12.76
CA GLU A 137 -14.41 -6.34 12.24
C GLU A 137 -14.37 -4.90 11.73
N PHE A 138 -13.73 -3.99 12.46
CA PHE A 138 -13.51 -2.62 11.99
C PHE A 138 -12.74 -2.59 10.67
N THR A 139 -11.67 -3.37 10.54
CA THR A 139 -10.88 -3.41 9.30
C THR A 139 -11.69 -3.98 8.14
N GLN A 140 -12.51 -5.00 8.40
CA GLN A 140 -13.40 -5.57 7.39
C GLN A 140 -14.45 -4.55 6.95
N ASP A 141 -15.17 -3.93 7.88
CA ASP A 141 -16.22 -2.95 7.58
C ASP A 141 -15.63 -1.70 6.93
N TYR A 142 -14.48 -1.24 7.41
CA TYR A 142 -13.76 -0.13 6.79
C TYR A 142 -13.32 -0.48 5.37
N ALA A 143 -12.83 -1.70 5.14
CA ALA A 143 -12.49 -2.17 3.81
C ALA A 143 -13.73 -2.29 2.92
N GLU A 144 -14.90 -2.68 3.42
CA GLU A 144 -16.13 -2.74 2.64
C GLU A 144 -16.66 -1.33 2.32
N ASP A 145 -16.79 -0.45 3.32
CA ASP A 145 -17.29 0.94 3.18
C ASP A 145 -16.35 1.83 2.35
N TYR A 146 -15.03 1.63 2.47
CA TYR A 146 -14.00 2.41 1.75
C TYR A 146 -13.29 1.61 0.66
N SER A 147 -13.78 0.42 0.30
CA SER A 147 -13.37 -0.27 -0.93
C SER A 147 -13.78 0.60 -2.11
N CYS A 148 -12.85 1.45 -2.51
CA CYS A 148 -13.03 2.35 -3.63
C CYS A 148 -13.38 1.53 -4.87
N PRO A 149 -14.58 1.73 -5.43
CA PRO A 149 -14.98 1.09 -6.66
C PRO A 149 -13.90 1.34 -7.72
N TRP A 150 -13.47 0.28 -8.39
CA TRP A 150 -12.62 0.24 -9.59
C TRP A 150 -11.18 0.84 -9.54
N TYR A 151 -10.90 1.98 -8.88
CA TYR A 151 -9.56 2.61 -8.91
C TYR A 151 -8.56 2.09 -7.86
N ALA A 152 -9.01 1.53 -6.73
CA ALA A 152 -8.13 0.90 -5.73
C ALA A 152 -7.74 -0.55 -6.09
N SER A 153 -8.48 -1.20 -6.99
CA SER A 153 -8.30 -2.63 -7.33
C SER A 153 -6.99 -2.97 -8.08
N GLY A 154 -6.11 -2.00 -8.33
CA GLY A 154 -4.90 -2.15 -9.16
C GLY A 154 -5.20 -2.38 -10.66
N LYS A 155 -6.42 -2.78 -11.02
CA LYS A 155 -6.84 -3.10 -12.40
C LYS A 155 -6.77 -1.89 -13.33
N LEU A 156 -7.15 -0.71 -12.83
CA LEU A 156 -7.03 0.54 -13.58
C LEU A 156 -5.56 0.88 -13.88
N TRP A 157 -4.67 0.63 -12.91
CA TRP A 157 -3.24 0.88 -13.09
C TRP A 157 -2.62 -0.02 -14.15
N TYR A 158 -3.03 -1.29 -14.26
CA TYR A 158 -2.60 -2.14 -15.37
C TYR A 158 -3.02 -1.61 -16.75
N GLY A 159 -4.22 -1.04 -16.85
CA GLY A 159 -4.70 -0.39 -18.08
C GLY A 159 -3.87 0.85 -18.45
N VAL A 160 -3.62 1.73 -17.47
CA VAL A 160 -2.79 2.93 -17.64
C VAL A 160 -1.37 2.56 -18.05
N LEU A 161 -0.78 1.55 -17.41
CA LEU A 161 0.58 1.10 -17.68
C LEU A 161 0.69 0.47 -19.08
N GLY A 162 -0.30 -0.34 -19.47
CA GLY A 162 -0.40 -0.86 -20.83
C GLY A 162 -0.50 0.23 -21.89
N PHE A 163 -1.34 1.26 -21.65
CA PHE A 163 -1.45 2.42 -22.54
C PHE A 163 -0.13 3.19 -22.66
N LEU A 164 0.56 3.42 -21.54
CA LEU A 164 1.87 4.09 -21.51
C LEU A 164 2.92 3.33 -22.32
N VAL A 165 2.98 2.01 -22.19
CA VAL A 165 3.89 1.17 -22.98
C VAL A 165 3.59 1.29 -24.48
N ILE A 166 2.31 1.25 -24.87
CA ILE A 166 1.90 1.44 -26.27
C ILE A 166 2.29 2.83 -26.78
N LEU A 167 2.06 3.87 -25.98
CA LEU A 167 2.41 5.25 -26.33
C LEU A 167 3.91 5.40 -26.57
N VAL A 168 4.75 4.85 -25.69
CA VAL A 168 6.22 4.86 -25.83
C VAL A 168 6.65 4.12 -27.10
N LEU A 169 6.05 2.97 -27.41
CA LEU A 169 6.36 2.22 -28.63
C LEU A 169 5.99 2.99 -29.90
N LEU A 170 4.86 3.72 -29.89
CA LEU A 170 4.45 4.57 -31.02
C LEU A 170 5.40 5.77 -31.20
N LEU A 171 5.80 6.43 -30.11
CA LEU A 171 6.76 7.53 -30.15
C LEU A 171 8.14 7.07 -30.61
N ALA A 172 8.61 5.92 -30.13
CA ALA A 172 9.89 5.33 -30.55
C ALA A 172 9.90 5.00 -32.05
N ARG A 173 8.80 4.45 -32.58
CA ARG A 173 8.67 4.21 -34.03
C ARG A 173 8.75 5.50 -34.84
N LYS A 174 8.02 6.54 -34.42
CA LYS A 174 8.01 7.84 -35.11
C LYS A 174 9.38 8.55 -35.04
N ALA A 175 10.05 8.47 -33.89
CA ALA A 175 11.39 9.02 -33.72
C ALA A 175 12.41 8.33 -34.64
N ASN A 176 12.32 7.01 -34.81
CA ASN A 176 13.25 6.25 -35.64
C ASN A 176 13.16 6.65 -37.13
N THR A 177 11.97 7.00 -37.62
CA THR A 177 11.81 7.56 -38.98
C THR A 177 12.48 8.93 -39.14
N HIS A 178 12.28 9.86 -38.20
CA HIS A 178 12.88 11.19 -38.28
C HIS A 178 14.41 11.16 -38.13
N ILE A 179 14.95 10.25 -37.31
CA ILE A 179 16.39 10.06 -37.17
C ILE A 179 17.01 9.57 -38.48
N ARG A 180 16.33 8.66 -39.20
CA ARG A 180 16.80 8.18 -40.52
C ARG A 180 16.80 9.29 -41.56
N GLU A 181 15.75 10.10 -41.61
CA GLU A 181 15.66 11.26 -42.51
C GLU A 181 16.74 12.31 -42.21
N ALA A 182 16.99 12.59 -40.93
CA ALA A 182 18.05 13.49 -40.52
C ALA A 182 19.44 12.95 -40.90
N MET A 183 19.69 11.66 -40.70
CA MET A 183 20.96 11.02 -41.08
C MET A 183 21.20 11.00 -42.59
N THR A 184 20.17 10.77 -43.42
CA THR A 184 20.34 10.82 -44.88
C THR A 184 20.60 12.24 -45.36
N ALA A 185 19.90 13.23 -44.81
CA ALA A 185 20.18 14.64 -45.08
C ALA A 185 21.61 15.03 -44.67
N GLN A 186 22.05 14.63 -43.47
CA GLN A 186 23.39 14.91 -42.98
C GLN A 186 24.48 14.24 -43.82
N LYS A 187 24.29 12.98 -44.24
CA LYS A 187 25.21 12.28 -45.15
C LYS A 187 25.36 13.00 -46.48
N LYS A 188 24.26 13.52 -47.03
CA LYS A 188 24.29 14.31 -48.28
C LYS A 188 25.08 15.60 -48.09
N VAL A 189 24.84 16.33 -47.01
CA VAL A 189 25.58 17.56 -46.67
C VAL A 189 27.08 17.28 -46.53
N MET A 190 27.46 16.17 -45.89
CA MET A 190 28.88 15.79 -45.75
C MET A 190 29.52 15.45 -47.10
N ALA A 191 28.83 14.72 -47.97
CA ALA A 191 29.33 14.43 -49.32
C ALA A 191 29.48 15.69 -50.18
N ASP A 192 28.58 16.67 -50.04
CA ASP A 192 28.70 17.96 -50.72
C ASP A 192 29.84 18.80 -50.15
N HIS A 193 30.07 18.74 -48.83
CA HIS A 193 31.19 19.40 -48.16
C HIS A 193 32.53 18.81 -48.60
N GLU A 194 32.63 17.49 -48.74
CA GLU A 194 33.83 16.81 -49.24
C GLU A 194 34.15 17.22 -50.68
N LYS A 195 33.14 17.31 -51.56
CA LYS A 195 33.31 17.83 -52.93
C LYS A 195 33.72 19.30 -52.95
N ALA A 196 33.18 20.12 -52.05
CA ALA A 196 33.57 21.52 -51.94
C ALA A 196 35.04 21.65 -51.54
N VAL A 197 35.51 20.84 -50.58
CA VAL A 197 36.91 20.79 -50.16
C VAL A 197 37.82 20.38 -51.32
N GLN A 198 37.47 19.34 -52.09
CA GLN A 198 38.25 18.94 -53.27
C GLN A 198 38.31 20.05 -54.33
N ARG A 199 37.24 20.83 -54.51
CA ARG A 199 37.24 22.00 -55.41
C ARG A 199 38.15 23.11 -54.90
N THR A 200 38.18 23.35 -53.59
CA THR A 200 39.11 24.34 -53.02
C THR A 200 40.56 23.89 -53.15
N GLU A 201 40.86 22.61 -52.94
CA GLU A 201 42.21 22.05 -53.12
C GLU A 201 42.68 22.19 -54.57
N THR A 202 41.83 21.85 -55.54
CA THR A 202 42.15 22.01 -56.96
C THR A 202 42.30 23.48 -57.37
N ALA A 203 41.49 24.38 -56.81
CA ALA A 203 41.64 25.82 -57.04
C ALA A 203 42.96 26.36 -56.47
N ILE A 204 43.37 25.93 -55.27
CA ILE A 204 44.66 26.30 -54.65
C ILE A 204 45.81 25.82 -55.54
N ALA A 205 45.79 24.57 -56.00
CA ALA A 205 46.83 24.02 -56.87
C ALA A 205 46.95 24.77 -58.21
N ILE A 206 45.83 25.24 -58.79
CA ILE A 206 45.85 26.06 -60.01
C ILE A 206 46.41 27.46 -59.70
N SER A 207 46.03 28.05 -58.56
CA SER A 207 46.54 29.35 -58.13
C SER A 207 48.06 29.33 -57.94
N GLU A 208 48.60 28.31 -57.29
CA GLU A 208 50.05 28.11 -57.14
C GLU A 208 50.76 28.02 -58.49
N ARG A 209 50.21 27.26 -59.45
CA ARG A 209 50.75 27.20 -60.82
C ARG A 209 50.71 28.56 -61.52
N SER A 210 49.63 29.31 -61.36
CA SER A 210 49.51 30.64 -61.97
C SER A 210 50.51 31.64 -61.39
N LEU A 211 50.77 31.57 -60.08
CA LEU A 211 51.79 32.35 -59.38
C LEU A 211 53.18 32.03 -59.94
N HIS A 212 53.53 30.76 -60.07
CA HIS A 212 54.81 30.33 -60.62
C HIS A 212 54.99 30.81 -62.08
N ILE A 213 53.95 30.76 -62.90
CA ILE A 213 54.00 31.30 -64.28
C ILE A 213 54.20 32.82 -64.27
N ALA A 214 53.53 33.55 -63.38
CA ALA A 214 53.69 35.00 -63.26
C ALA A 214 55.11 35.39 -62.81
N GLU A 215 55.71 34.62 -61.88
CA GLU A 215 57.11 34.77 -61.48
C GLU A 215 58.08 34.51 -62.65
N GLN A 216 57.81 33.49 -63.46
CA GLN A 216 58.61 33.22 -64.66
C GLN A 216 58.48 34.33 -65.71
N GLN A 217 57.26 34.85 -65.95
CA GLN A 217 57.04 35.95 -66.88
C GLN A 217 57.72 37.24 -66.43
N THR A 218 57.63 37.58 -65.14
CA THR A 218 58.30 38.76 -64.59
C THR A 218 59.82 38.64 -64.68
N LYS A 219 60.38 37.45 -64.44
CA LYS A 219 61.80 37.19 -64.63
C LYS A 219 62.24 37.35 -66.09
N LEU A 220 61.50 36.76 -67.05
CA LEU A 220 61.79 36.88 -68.48
C LEU A 220 61.70 38.33 -68.97
N LEU A 221 60.71 39.09 -68.52
CA LEU A 221 60.60 40.52 -68.84
C LEU A 221 61.80 41.31 -68.28
N GLY A 222 62.26 40.97 -67.08
CA GLY A 222 63.49 41.53 -66.51
C GLY A 222 64.73 41.25 -67.35
N GLU A 223 64.91 40.00 -67.80
CA GLU A 223 66.01 39.59 -68.68
C GLU A 223 65.96 40.32 -70.03
N ILE A 224 64.79 40.45 -70.65
CA ILE A 224 64.61 41.21 -71.91
C ILE A 224 64.97 42.69 -71.72
N LEU A 225 64.55 43.31 -70.62
CA LEU A 225 64.86 44.72 -70.32
C LEU A 225 66.37 44.93 -70.11
N GLU A 226 67.06 44.01 -69.44
CA GLU A 226 68.52 44.06 -69.31
C GLU A 226 69.24 43.91 -70.65
N GLU A 227 68.78 43.00 -71.51
CA GLU A 227 69.39 42.76 -72.82
C GLU A 227 69.19 43.95 -73.76
N LEU A 228 67.99 44.55 -73.76
CA LEU A 228 67.72 45.80 -74.48
C LEU A 228 68.61 46.95 -73.98
N ARG A 229 68.89 47.01 -72.67
CA ARG A 229 69.78 48.01 -72.08
C ARG A 229 71.26 47.80 -72.44
N ARG A 230 71.69 46.56 -72.64
CA ARG A 230 73.06 46.24 -73.14
C ARG A 230 73.23 46.53 -74.63
N SER A 231 72.14 46.46 -75.39
CA SER A 231 72.14 46.62 -76.85
C SER A 231 72.02 48.08 -77.30
N ALA A 232 71.80 49.01 -76.36
CA ALA A 232 71.71 50.46 -76.57
C ALA A 232 73.00 51.15 -76.08
#